data_AF-A0A1C0U059-F1
#
_entry.id   AF-A0A1C0U059-F1
#
_cell.length_a   1.000
_cell.length_b   1.000
_cell.length_c   1.000
_cell.angle_alpha   90.00
_cell.angle_beta   90.00
_cell.angle_gamma   90.00
#
_symmetry.space_group_name_H-M   'P 1'
#
loop_
_entity.id
_entity.type
_entity.pdbx_description
1 polymer ?
#
loop_
_entity_poly.entity_id
_entity_poly.type
_entity_poly.pdbx_seq_one_letter_code
_entity_poly.pdbx_strand_id
1 'polypeptide(L)'
;MKLIDIQDHVLRHGNVFRLPAQWPYEEFVDFMVVDLSNTERPYGLIVTSGHKAGLILVKLPAECSLIETRGLSTQWIIDNWAKWIYPECDVSDVYVLERYIATPVA
;
A
#
# COMPACT_ATOMS: atom_id res chain seq x y z
N MET A 1 -9.47 8.06 -3.82
CA MET A 1 -8.70 9.30 -4.07
C MET A 1 -7.39 8.92 -4.73
N LYS A 2 -6.76 9.75 -5.57
CA LYS A 2 -5.39 9.46 -6.06
C LYS A 2 -4.40 9.61 -4.91
N LEU A 3 -3.35 8.79 -4.88
CA LEU A 3 -2.34 8.84 -3.83
C LEU A 3 -1.64 10.21 -3.77
N ILE A 4 -1.31 10.78 -4.94
CA ILE A 4 -0.64 12.09 -5.04
C ILE A 4 -1.49 13.28 -4.57
N ASP A 5 -2.82 13.11 -4.47
CA ASP A 5 -3.73 14.17 -4.03
C ASP A 5 -3.92 14.17 -2.50
N ILE A 6 -3.35 13.19 -1.80
CA ILE A 6 -3.48 13.04 -0.35
C ILE A 6 -2.51 13.99 0.34
N GLN A 7 -3.02 15.12 0.80
CA GLN A 7 -2.27 16.08 1.64
C GLN A 7 -2.33 15.67 3.12
N ASP A 8 -1.18 15.67 3.79
CA ASP A 8 -1.02 15.51 5.25
C ASP A 8 -1.68 14.27 5.88
N HIS A 9 -2.01 13.25 5.10
CA HIS A 9 -2.58 12.01 5.62
C HIS A 9 -1.50 11.02 6.02
N VAL A 10 -1.82 10.21 7.02
CA VAL A 10 -1.00 9.09 7.46
C VAL A 10 -1.66 7.83 6.93
N LEU A 11 -0.91 7.00 6.19
CA LEU A 11 -1.43 5.73 5.69
C LEU A 11 -1.26 4.67 6.78
N ARG A 12 -2.32 3.94 7.10
CA ARG A 12 -2.39 2.96 8.18
C ARG A 12 -2.66 1.58 7.62
N HIS A 13 -2.46 0.57 8.47
CA HIS A 13 -2.88 -0.79 8.13
C HIS A 13 -4.35 -0.82 7.68
N GLY A 14 -4.64 -1.62 6.66
CA GLY A 14 -5.96 -1.68 6.05
C GLY A 14 -6.20 -0.66 4.93
N ASN A 15 -5.40 0.41 4.80
CA ASN A 15 -5.42 1.22 3.58
C ASN A 15 -4.93 0.39 2.40
N VAL A 16 -5.55 0.61 1.23
CA VAL A 16 -5.29 -0.18 0.02
C VAL A 16 -4.91 0.74 -1.13
N PHE A 17 -3.78 0.43 -1.77
CA PHE A 17 -3.38 1.01 -3.06
C PHE A 17 -3.96 0.15 -4.17
N ARG A 18 -4.82 0.73 -5.01
CA ARG A 18 -5.33 0.13 -6.24
C ARG A 18 -4.65 0.78 -7.43
N LEU A 19 -4.08 -0.02 -8.30
CA LEU A 19 -3.28 0.48 -9.42
C LEU A 19 -3.37 -0.45 -10.65
N PRO A 20 -3.16 0.08 -11.86
CA PRO A 20 -2.87 -0.73 -13.03
C PRO A 20 -1.63 -1.58 -12.79
N ALA A 21 -1.66 -2.83 -13.24
CA ALA A 21 -0.54 -3.75 -13.13
C ALA A 21 -0.30 -4.52 -14.42
N GLN A 22 0.83 -5.21 -14.45
CA GLN A 22 1.19 -6.11 -15.54
C GLN A 22 1.45 -7.53 -15.00
N TRP A 23 1.58 -8.48 -15.93
CA TRP A 23 1.87 -9.88 -15.61
C TRP A 23 3.04 -9.96 -14.60
N PRO A 24 2.93 -10.73 -13.51
CA PRO A 24 1.98 -11.82 -13.26
C PRO A 24 0.67 -11.43 -12.55
N TYR A 25 0.37 -10.14 -12.41
CA TYR A 25 -0.91 -9.66 -11.90
C TYR A 25 -1.95 -9.56 -13.01
N GLU A 26 -3.22 -9.38 -12.62
CA GLU A 26 -4.31 -8.96 -13.49
C GLU A 26 -4.12 -7.49 -13.94
N GLU A 27 -5.05 -6.95 -14.74
CA GLU A 27 -5.01 -5.56 -15.23
C GLU A 27 -4.93 -4.54 -14.08
N PHE A 28 -5.52 -4.87 -12.93
CA PHE A 28 -5.42 -4.10 -11.70
C PHE A 28 -5.05 -5.00 -10.53
N VAL A 29 -4.29 -4.44 -9.59
CA VAL A 29 -3.93 -5.10 -8.34
C VAL A 29 -4.17 -4.18 -7.16
N ASP A 30 -4.50 -4.80 -6.02
CA ASP A 30 -4.61 -4.14 -4.74
C ASP A 30 -3.44 -4.54 -3.83
N PHE A 31 -2.74 -3.53 -3.31
CA PHE A 31 -1.72 -3.67 -2.28
C PHE A 31 -2.21 -3.04 -0.97
N MET A 32 -2.34 -3.82 0.09
CA MET A 32 -2.79 -3.35 1.39
C MET A 32 -1.62 -3.11 2.34
N VAL A 33 -1.66 -2.00 3.07
CA VAL A 33 -0.76 -1.74 4.20
C VAL A 33 -1.03 -2.75 5.30
N VAL A 34 0.01 -3.43 5.76
CA VAL A 34 -0.04 -4.39 6.86
C VAL A 34 0.85 -3.93 8.01
N ASP A 35 0.38 -4.12 9.24
CA ASP A 35 1.20 -4.03 10.45
C ASP A 35 1.89 -5.39 10.67
N LEU A 36 3.22 -5.39 10.65
CA LEU A 36 4.05 -6.58 10.81
C LEU A 36 4.41 -6.87 12.26
N SER A 37 3.99 -6.01 13.20
CA SER A 37 4.29 -6.10 14.64
C SER A 37 5.79 -6.30 14.94
N ASN A 38 6.65 -5.74 14.09
CA ASN A 38 8.10 -5.81 14.18
C ASN A 38 8.64 -4.43 14.59
N THR A 39 9.54 -4.41 15.58
CA THR A 39 10.12 -3.17 16.12
C THR A 39 11.02 -2.42 15.14
N GLU A 40 11.64 -3.12 14.19
CA GLU A 40 12.55 -2.53 13.19
C GLU A 40 11.84 -2.20 11.87
N ARG A 41 10.85 -2.98 11.47
CA ARG A 41 10.09 -2.80 10.23
C ARG A 41 8.60 -3.01 10.49
N PRO A 42 7.94 -2.01 11.10
CA PRO A 42 6.57 -2.18 11.60
C PRO A 42 5.55 -2.31 10.47
N TYR A 43 5.86 -1.86 9.26
CA TYR A 43 4.92 -1.83 8.15
C TYR A 43 5.44 -2.53 6.89
N GLY A 44 4.51 -3.09 6.14
CA GLY A 44 4.75 -3.64 4.81
C GLY A 44 3.52 -3.54 3.93
N LEU A 45 3.61 -4.10 2.74
CA LEU A 45 2.49 -4.27 1.83
C LEU A 45 2.26 -5.75 1.55
N ILE A 46 0.99 -6.14 1.53
CA ILE A 46 0.56 -7.46 1.04
C ILE A 46 -0.29 -7.28 -0.21
N VAL A 47 -0.22 -8.25 -1.11
CA VAL A 47 -1.15 -8.32 -2.25
C VAL A 47 -2.48 -8.86 -1.73
N THR A 48 -3.59 -8.19 -2.03
CA THR A 48 -4.92 -8.58 -1.51
C THR A 48 -5.94 -8.93 -2.59
N SER A 49 -5.59 -8.79 -3.86
CA SER A 49 -6.44 -9.19 -4.99
C SER A 49 -5.75 -10.22 -5.89
N GLY A 50 -6.57 -10.93 -6.65
CA GLY A 50 -6.11 -11.79 -7.75
C GLY A 50 -5.34 -13.03 -7.31
N HIS A 51 -4.65 -13.65 -8.27
CA HIS A 51 -3.93 -14.91 -8.06
C HIS A 51 -2.74 -14.81 -7.11
N LYS A 52 -2.22 -13.61 -6.86
CA LYS A 52 -1.10 -13.35 -5.96
C LYS A 52 -1.53 -12.91 -4.56
N ALA A 53 -2.84 -12.88 -4.29
CA ALA A 53 -3.37 -12.50 -2.98
C ALA A 53 -2.79 -13.35 -1.85
N GLY A 54 -2.47 -12.69 -0.73
CA GLY A 54 -1.86 -13.30 0.46
C GLY A 54 -0.33 -13.27 0.49
N LEU A 55 0.34 -12.84 -0.59
CA LEU A 55 1.78 -12.67 -0.61
C LEU A 55 2.20 -11.34 0.03
N ILE A 56 3.30 -11.35 0.80
CA ILE A 56 4.00 -10.12 1.21
C ILE A 56 4.70 -9.56 -0.02
N LEU A 57 4.30 -8.37 -0.47
CA LEU A 57 4.94 -7.64 -1.55
C LEU A 57 6.28 -7.09 -1.09
N VAL A 58 6.27 -6.35 0.02
CA VAL A 58 7.47 -5.69 0.55
C VAL A 58 7.37 -5.44 2.07
N LYS A 59 8.50 -5.52 2.76
CA LYS A 59 8.67 -5.01 4.13
C LYS A 59 9.41 -3.67 4.07
N LEU A 60 8.70 -2.59 4.35
CA LEU A 60 9.22 -1.24 4.18
C LEU A 60 10.30 -0.92 5.24
N PRO A 61 11.25 -0.02 4.94
CA PRO A 61 12.28 0.39 5.88
C PRO A 61 11.71 1.30 6.99
N ALA A 62 12.37 1.39 8.14
CA ALA A 62 11.88 2.17 9.29
C ALA A 62 11.61 3.65 8.97
N GLU A 63 12.39 4.25 8.07
CA GLU A 63 12.31 5.66 7.65
C GLU A 63 10.96 6.07 7.05
N CYS A 64 10.17 5.11 6.54
CA CYS A 64 8.82 5.43 6.04
C CYS A 64 7.79 5.62 7.17
N SER A 65 8.14 5.23 8.40
CA SER A 65 7.22 5.18 9.54
C SER A 65 7.14 6.52 10.27
N LEU A 66 5.93 6.97 10.54
CA LEU A 66 5.64 8.09 11.42
C LEU A 66 5.28 7.53 12.81
N ILE A 67 6.26 7.58 13.72
CA ILE A 67 6.17 6.95 15.06
C ILE A 67 5.00 7.53 15.87
N GLU A 68 4.84 8.85 15.89
CA GLU A 68 3.81 9.52 16.70
C GLU A 68 2.40 9.19 16.25
N THR A 69 2.21 9.09 14.93
CA THR A 69 0.88 8.85 14.36
C THR A 69 0.61 7.37 14.15
N ARG A 70 1.59 6.46 14.28
CA ARG A 70 1.46 5.01 14.00
C ARG A 70 0.94 4.72 12.60
N GLY A 71 1.71 5.13 11.60
CA GLY A 71 1.47 4.78 10.21
C GLY A 71 2.63 5.15 9.30
N LEU A 72 2.38 5.13 8.01
CA LEU A 72 3.31 5.45 6.95
C LEU A 72 3.18 6.92 6.54
N SER A 73 4.32 7.54 6.25
CA SER A 73 4.39 8.84 5.59
C SER A 73 3.90 8.72 4.15
N THR A 74 2.79 9.38 3.82
CA THR A 74 2.27 9.44 2.45
C THR A 74 3.31 10.01 1.50
N GLN A 75 4.00 11.10 1.88
CA GLN A 75 5.04 11.70 1.07
C GLN A 75 6.21 10.74 0.81
N TRP A 76 6.65 10.00 1.83
CA TRP A 76 7.72 9.02 1.64
C TRP A 76 7.30 7.95 0.64
N ILE A 77 6.05 7.45 0.73
CA ILE A 77 5.52 6.46 -0.22
C ILE A 77 5.49 7.02 -1.65
N ILE A 78 5.07 8.28 -1.82
CA ILE A 78 5.08 8.94 -3.12
C ILE A 78 6.49 9.01 -3.70
N ASP A 79 7.44 9.52 -2.91
CA ASP A 79 8.83 9.75 -3.34
C ASP A 79 9.59 8.44 -3.62
N ASN A 80 9.17 7.35 -2.99
CA ASN A 80 9.88 6.06 -3.00
C ASN A 80 9.12 4.95 -3.75
N TRP A 81 7.99 5.28 -4.38
CA TRP A 81 7.07 4.30 -4.99
C TRP A 81 7.78 3.33 -5.93
N ALA A 82 8.45 3.86 -6.97
CA ALA A 82 9.11 3.04 -7.97
C ALA A 82 10.30 2.24 -7.41
N LYS A 83 10.95 2.75 -6.36
CA LYS A 83 12.10 2.09 -5.74
C LYS A 83 11.71 0.90 -4.87
N TRP A 84 10.62 1.02 -4.12
CA TRP A 84 10.29 0.07 -3.05
C TRP A 84 9.02 -0.74 -3.30
N ILE A 85 8.08 -0.24 -4.11
CA ILE A 85 6.74 -0.81 -4.22
C ILE A 85 6.55 -1.42 -5.61
N TYR A 86 6.43 -0.59 -6.65
CA TYR A 86 6.10 -1.09 -7.98
C TYR A 86 6.51 -0.10 -9.09
N PRO A 87 7.70 -0.26 -9.70
CA PRO A 87 8.21 0.65 -10.74
C PRO A 87 7.40 0.62 -12.05
N GLU A 88 6.64 -0.43 -12.30
CA GLU A 88 5.85 -0.60 -13.52
C GLU A 88 4.60 0.30 -13.58
N CYS A 89 4.21 0.91 -12.46
CA CYS A 89 3.09 1.85 -12.39
C CYS A 89 3.56 3.20 -11.87
N ASP A 90 3.21 4.27 -12.59
CA ASP A 90 3.44 5.64 -12.13
C ASP A 90 2.59 5.92 -10.88
N VAL A 91 3.18 6.59 -9.89
CA VAL A 91 2.51 6.86 -8.61
C VAL A 91 1.26 7.76 -8.77
N SER A 92 1.19 8.57 -9.82
CA SER A 92 0.01 9.37 -10.16
C SER A 92 -1.17 8.51 -10.65
N ASP A 93 -0.92 7.25 -11.04
CA ASP A 93 -1.95 6.30 -11.42
C ASP A 93 -2.53 5.49 -10.24
N VAL A 94 -1.92 5.61 -9.06
CA VAL A 94 -2.32 4.88 -7.87
C VAL A 94 -3.51 5.56 -7.18
N TYR A 95 -4.52 4.76 -6.86
CA TYR A 95 -5.67 5.15 -6.04
C TYR A 95 -5.56 4.57 -4.64
N VAL A 96 -6.07 5.31 -3.65
CA VAL A 96 -6.17 4.84 -2.26
C VAL A 96 -7.63 4.61 -1.89
N LEU A 97 -7.87 3.43 -1.31
CA LEU A 97 -9.08 3.08 -0.58
C LEU A 97 -8.77 3.10 0.92
N GLU A 98 -9.68 3.64 1.73
CA GLU A 98 -9.50 3.65 3.19
C GLU A 98 -9.43 2.24 3.77
N ARG A 99 -10.29 1.34 3.27
CA ARG A 99 -10.43 -0.05 3.71
C ARG A 99 -11.29 -0.83 2.73
N TYR A 100 -11.23 -2.16 2.80
CA TYR A 100 -12.29 -2.98 2.23
C TYR A 100 -13.54 -2.94 3.11
N ILE A 101 -14.70 -2.96 2.45
CA ILE A 101 -15.99 -3.08 3.11
C ILE A 101 -16.36 -4.56 3.08
N ALA A 102 -16.39 -5.19 4.26
CA ALA A 102 -16.92 -6.53 4.39
C ALA A 102 -18.44 -6.48 4.22
N THR A 103 -18.94 -7.04 3.12
CA THR A 103 -20.38 -7.18 2.87
C THR A 103 -20.81 -8.60 3.22
N PRO A 104 -22.06 -8.82 3.68
CA PRO A 104 -22.58 -10.16 3.91
C PRO A 104 -22.47 -11.02 2.65
N VAL A 105 -22.03 -12.27 2.81
CA VAL A 105 -22.13 -13.29 1.77
C VAL A 105 -23.53 -13.88 1.87
N ALA A 106 -24.26 -13.88 0.76
CA ALA A 106 -25.60 -14.48 0.66
C ALA A 106 -25.55 -16.01 0.81
#